data_AF-A0A8D8A542-F1
#
_entry.id   AF-A0A8D8A542-F1
#
_cell.length_a   1.000
_cell.length_b   1.000
_cell.length_c   1.000
_cell.angle_alpha   90.00
_cell.angle_beta   90.00
_cell.angle_gamma   90.00
#
_symmetry.space_group_name_H-M   'P 1'
#
loop_
_entity.id
_entity.type
_entity.pdbx_description
1 polymer ?
#
loop_
_entity_poly.entity_id
_entity_poly.type
_entity_poly.pdbx_seq_one_letter_code
_entity_poly.pdbx_strand_id
1 'polypeptide(L)'
;LATLQGDVTFTVFSNISRGLLEKHKLIYGFLLAVAICKECDEINDDQLNFILKGPSSRNYSLDDKPAYATDNQWYSCRFLEVHFPSFDKLSASLRESIDVEIQDYKEDLSPAPKPVGSSKSWNQLLSASEKLMLIAALKEESLVIGVTEFIRLKLGKQFTEPPKNTTLPSLYEDISATTPLVFVLSPGSDPMTALIKFAQDKEYAEKLHSISLGQGQGPAAEALIKSGTKHGHWIFLQNCHLATSWMESMEKIVNNIAMGIESTHEGFRLYLSSMPVKTFPISVLQNSVKVTNEPPKGLRANLVRSLNDLDVGSFE
;
A
#
# COMPACT_ATOMS: atom_id res chain seq x y z
N LEU A 1 -15.66 -1.99 -23.29
CA LEU A 1 -16.04 -2.21 -21.88
C LEU A 1 -14.85 -2.70 -21.04
N ALA A 2 -14.21 -3.81 -21.41
CA ALA A 2 -13.07 -4.38 -20.68
C ALA A 2 -11.89 -3.40 -20.48
N THR A 3 -11.52 -2.63 -21.51
CA THR A 3 -10.46 -1.60 -21.41
C THR A 3 -10.83 -0.51 -20.39
N LEU A 4 -12.06 0.02 -20.46
CA LEU A 4 -12.54 1.03 -19.52
C LEU A 4 -12.54 0.51 -18.08
N GLN A 5 -12.96 -0.73 -17.86
CA GLN A 5 -12.91 -1.36 -16.54
C GLN A 5 -11.47 -1.44 -16.02
N GLY A 6 -10.53 -1.93 -16.84
CA GLY A 6 -9.11 -1.98 -16.46
C GLY A 6 -8.53 -0.61 -16.11
N ASP A 7 -8.82 0.40 -16.92
CA ASP A 7 -8.34 1.77 -16.73
C ASP A 7 -8.92 2.41 -15.47
N VAL A 8 -10.22 2.23 -15.21
CA VAL A 8 -10.88 2.74 -14.00
C VAL A 8 -10.32 2.03 -12.76
N THR A 9 -10.19 0.70 -12.79
CA THR A 9 -9.62 -0.08 -11.68
C THR A 9 -8.20 0.38 -11.36
N PHE A 10 -7.35 0.54 -12.36
CA PHE A 10 -5.98 1.00 -12.14
C PHE A 10 -5.90 2.44 -11.65
N THR A 11 -6.73 3.34 -12.20
CA THR A 11 -6.79 4.74 -11.76
C THR A 11 -7.19 4.86 -10.29
N VAL A 12 -8.24 4.13 -9.89
CA VAL A 12 -8.68 4.07 -8.48
C VAL A 12 -7.58 3.48 -7.59
N PHE A 13 -6.98 2.36 -8.02
CA PHE A 13 -5.91 1.72 -7.28
C PHE A 13 -4.72 2.65 -7.07
N SER A 14 -4.27 3.31 -8.14
CA SER A 14 -3.14 4.24 -8.12
C SER A 14 -3.44 5.41 -7.18
N ASN A 15 -4.60 6.06 -7.34
CA ASN A 15 -4.98 7.21 -6.54
C ASN A 15 -5.06 6.91 -5.04
N ILE A 16 -5.61 5.75 -4.66
CA ILE A 16 -5.66 5.31 -3.27
C ILE A 16 -4.25 4.94 -2.78
N SER A 17 -3.49 4.17 -3.57
CA SER A 17 -2.16 3.69 -3.20
C SER A 17 -1.16 4.82 -2.95
N ARG A 18 -1.30 5.98 -3.59
CA ARG A 18 -0.49 7.17 -3.28
C ARG A 18 -0.58 7.61 -1.83
N GLY A 19 -1.77 7.51 -1.23
CA GLY A 19 -2.04 7.90 0.16
C GLY A 19 -1.85 6.77 1.16
N LEU A 20 -1.54 5.54 0.72
CA LEU A 20 -1.29 4.39 1.58
C LEU A 20 0.19 4.22 1.89
N LEU A 21 0.50 3.88 3.14
CA LEU A 21 1.84 3.44 3.51
C LEU A 21 2.22 2.20 2.72
N GLU A 22 3.51 2.04 2.43
CA GLU A 22 4.08 0.96 1.62
C GLU A 22 3.66 -0.43 2.12
N LYS A 23 3.61 -0.62 3.46
CA LYS A 23 3.17 -1.87 4.08
C LYS A 23 1.72 -2.25 3.80
N HIS A 24 0.88 -1.28 3.42
CA HIS A 24 -0.55 -1.48 3.15
C HIS A 24 -0.88 -1.61 1.67
N LYS A 25 0.02 -1.19 0.76
CA LYS A 25 -0.24 -1.20 -0.69
C LYS A 25 -0.47 -2.61 -1.22
N LEU A 26 0.36 -3.58 -0.83
CA LEU A 26 0.21 -4.97 -1.23
C LEU A 26 -1.10 -5.58 -0.69
N ILE A 27 -1.45 -5.27 0.56
CA ILE A 27 -2.71 -5.71 1.17
C ILE A 27 -3.91 -5.17 0.38
N TYR A 28 -3.88 -3.88 0.04
CA TYR A 28 -4.93 -3.27 -0.76
C TYR A 28 -5.02 -3.88 -2.16
N GLY A 29 -3.88 -4.11 -2.82
CA GLY A 29 -3.82 -4.81 -4.11
C GLY A 29 -4.41 -6.22 -4.03
N PHE A 30 -4.11 -6.97 -2.96
CA PHE A 30 -4.68 -8.29 -2.73
C PHE A 30 -6.20 -8.24 -2.51
N LEU A 31 -6.68 -7.33 -1.67
CA LEU A 31 -8.12 -7.17 -1.42
C LEU A 31 -8.88 -6.81 -2.69
N LEU A 32 -8.31 -5.93 -3.54
CA LEU A 32 -8.88 -5.58 -4.83
C LEU A 32 -8.92 -6.78 -5.79
N ALA A 33 -7.82 -7.53 -5.88
CA ALA A 33 -7.74 -8.73 -6.71
C ALA A 33 -8.77 -9.78 -6.26
N VAL A 34 -8.87 -10.03 -4.95
CA VAL A 34 -9.85 -10.95 -4.37
C VAL A 34 -11.27 -10.48 -4.64
N ALA A 35 -11.59 -9.19 -4.46
CA ALA A 35 -12.93 -8.66 -4.72
C ALA A 35 -13.35 -8.87 -6.18
N ILE A 36 -12.44 -8.61 -7.13
CA ILE A 36 -12.69 -8.85 -8.56
C ILE A 36 -12.84 -10.34 -8.86
N CYS A 37 -11.98 -11.19 -8.27
CA CYS A 37 -12.06 -12.64 -8.45
C CYS A 37 -13.35 -13.23 -7.87
N LYS A 38 -13.88 -12.67 -6.77
CA LYS A 38 -15.17 -13.10 -6.18
C LYS A 38 -16.33 -12.81 -7.12
N GLU A 39 -16.37 -11.61 -7.70
CA GLU A 39 -17.39 -11.25 -8.71
C GLU A 39 -17.30 -12.11 -9.99
N CYS A 40 -16.14 -12.70 -10.26
CA CYS A 40 -15.91 -13.63 -11.37
C CYS A 40 -16.06 -15.10 -10.98
N ASP A 41 -16.51 -15.42 -9.75
CA ASP A 41 -16.61 -16.78 -9.19
C ASP A 41 -15.29 -17.59 -9.21
N GLU A 42 -14.14 -16.92 -9.23
CA GLU A 42 -12.81 -17.56 -9.27
C GLU A 42 -12.23 -17.83 -7.86
N ILE A 43 -12.75 -17.15 -6.84
CA ILE A 43 -12.39 -17.36 -5.44
C ILE A 43 -13.64 -17.29 -4.57
N ASN A 44 -13.80 -18.25 -3.67
CA ASN A 44 -14.91 -18.26 -2.71
C ASN A 44 -14.45 -17.86 -1.30
N ASP A 45 -15.41 -17.64 -0.40
CA ASP A 45 -15.15 -17.23 0.98
C ASP A 45 -14.38 -18.28 1.79
N ASP A 46 -14.60 -19.57 1.53
CA ASP A 46 -13.93 -20.66 2.24
C ASP A 46 -12.43 -20.73 1.87
N GLN A 47 -12.11 -20.57 0.58
CA GLN A 47 -10.73 -20.47 0.09
C GLN A 47 -10.03 -19.25 0.69
N LEU A 48 -10.68 -18.08 0.68
CA LEU A 48 -10.11 -16.87 1.27
C LEU A 48 -9.90 -17.01 2.79
N ASN A 49 -10.88 -17.56 3.50
CA ASN A 49 -10.77 -17.80 4.94
C ASN A 49 -9.59 -18.72 5.26
N PHE A 50 -9.39 -19.78 4.46
CA PHE A 50 -8.24 -20.66 4.61
C PHE A 50 -6.91 -19.93 4.37
N ILE A 51 -6.79 -19.13 3.30
CA ILE A 51 -5.57 -18.36 3.02
C ILE A 51 -5.22 -17.42 4.18
N LEU A 52 -6.23 -16.80 4.81
CA LEU A 52 -6.01 -15.80 5.87
C LEU A 52 -5.82 -16.39 7.27
N LYS A 53 -6.45 -17.52 7.58
CA LYS A 53 -6.55 -18.06 8.95
C LYS A 53 -6.05 -19.50 9.07
N GLY A 54 -5.79 -20.18 7.96
CA GLY A 54 -5.52 -21.61 7.91
C GLY A 54 -6.76 -22.48 8.17
N PRO A 55 -6.58 -23.74 8.58
CA PRO A 55 -7.67 -24.69 8.77
C PRO A 55 -8.56 -24.29 9.95
N SER A 56 -9.89 -24.29 9.73
CA SER A 56 -10.87 -23.94 10.77
C SER A 56 -11.06 -25.03 11.83
N SER A 57 -10.71 -26.27 11.49
CA SER A 57 -10.70 -27.43 12.38
C SER A 57 -9.34 -28.09 12.37
N ARG A 58 -8.88 -28.56 13.55
CA ARG A 58 -7.64 -29.32 13.72
C ARG A 58 -7.91 -30.72 14.28
N ASN A 59 -9.15 -31.20 14.18
CA ASN A 59 -9.58 -32.49 14.71
C ASN A 59 -9.27 -33.63 13.74
N TYR A 60 -8.00 -33.74 13.32
CA TYR A 60 -7.53 -34.82 12.44
C TYR A 60 -6.52 -35.68 13.19
N SER A 61 -6.58 -37.00 12.98
CA SER A 61 -5.57 -37.90 13.57
C SER A 61 -4.17 -37.56 13.05
N LEU A 62 -3.18 -37.70 13.92
CA LEU A 62 -1.77 -37.55 13.62
C LEU A 62 -1.09 -38.88 13.28
N ASP A 63 -1.82 -40.00 13.32
CA ASP A 63 -1.24 -41.35 13.20
C ASP A 63 -0.47 -41.55 11.88
N ASP A 64 -0.97 -40.98 10.79
CA ASP A 64 -0.36 -41.05 9.45
C ASP A 64 0.57 -39.88 9.13
N LYS A 65 0.80 -38.97 10.09
CA LYS A 65 1.59 -37.76 9.86
C LYS A 65 3.06 -38.12 9.61
N PRO A 66 3.67 -37.67 8.50
CA PRO A 66 5.10 -37.83 8.29
C PRO A 66 5.93 -37.07 9.34
N ALA A 67 7.01 -37.68 9.83
CA ALA A 67 7.85 -37.09 10.88
C ALA A 67 8.47 -35.73 10.52
N TYR A 68 8.69 -35.47 9.23
CA TYR A 68 9.26 -34.23 8.72
C TYR A 68 8.23 -33.11 8.53
N ALA A 69 6.92 -33.41 8.58
CA ALA A 69 5.87 -32.42 8.48
C ALA A 69 5.48 -31.91 9.89
N THR A 70 5.30 -30.59 10.00
CA THR A 70 4.77 -29.99 11.22
C THR A 70 3.30 -30.35 11.41
N ASP A 71 2.83 -30.30 12.66
CA ASP A 71 1.42 -30.56 12.97
C ASP A 71 0.49 -29.59 12.23
N ASN A 72 0.91 -28.32 12.10
CA ASN A 72 0.13 -27.30 11.39
C ASN A 72 0.02 -27.59 9.88
N GLN A 73 1.13 -27.98 9.24
CA GLN A 73 1.12 -28.39 7.83
C GLN A 73 0.22 -29.61 7.62
N TRP A 74 0.28 -30.58 8.53
CA TRP A 74 -0.57 -31.78 8.47
C TRP A 74 -2.06 -31.44 8.62
N TYR A 75 -2.44 -30.68 9.64
CA TYR A 75 -3.84 -30.25 9.83
C TYR A 75 -4.34 -29.47 8.62
N SER A 76 -3.50 -28.58 8.07
CA SER A 76 -3.82 -27.79 6.88
C SER A 76 -4.06 -28.70 5.67
N CYS A 77 -3.21 -29.69 5.43
CA CYS A 77 -3.37 -30.63 4.31
C CYS A 77 -4.61 -31.52 4.45
N ARG A 78 -4.87 -32.06 5.66
CA ARG A 78 -6.06 -32.88 5.92
C ARG A 78 -7.35 -32.06 5.79
N PHE A 79 -7.34 -30.82 6.24
CA PHE A 79 -8.45 -29.90 6.06
C PHE A 79 -8.71 -29.66 4.56
N LEU A 80 -7.67 -29.34 3.80
CA LEU A 80 -7.80 -29.11 2.35
C LEU A 80 -8.37 -30.34 1.63
N GLU A 81 -7.84 -31.53 1.94
CA GLU A 81 -8.28 -32.80 1.31
C GLU A 81 -9.76 -33.13 1.60
N VAL A 82 -10.26 -32.81 2.79
CA VAL A 82 -11.66 -33.10 3.18
C VAL A 82 -12.64 -32.09 2.58
N HIS A 83 -12.26 -30.80 2.53
CA HIS A 83 -13.18 -29.72 2.19
C HIS A 83 -13.12 -29.28 0.72
N PHE A 84 -12.03 -29.60 0.01
CA PHE A 84 -11.81 -29.14 -1.36
C PHE A 84 -11.40 -30.31 -2.28
N PRO A 85 -12.28 -30.73 -3.22
CA PRO A 85 -12.03 -31.88 -4.09
C PRO A 85 -10.72 -31.81 -4.89
N SER A 86 -10.29 -30.60 -5.25
CA SER A 86 -9.04 -30.35 -5.98
C SER A 86 -7.79 -30.82 -5.23
N PHE A 87 -7.87 -31.00 -3.91
CA PHE A 87 -6.78 -31.44 -3.04
C PHE A 87 -6.89 -32.92 -2.64
N ASP A 88 -7.61 -33.73 -3.43
CA ASP A 88 -7.67 -35.17 -3.23
C ASP A 88 -6.28 -35.77 -2.96
N LYS A 89 -6.16 -36.58 -1.90
CA LYS A 89 -4.91 -37.26 -1.49
C LYS A 89 -3.70 -36.34 -1.29
N LEU A 90 -3.91 -35.07 -0.93
CA LEU A 90 -2.82 -34.16 -0.60
C LEU A 90 -1.95 -34.69 0.54
N SER A 91 -2.54 -35.28 1.59
CA SER A 91 -1.75 -35.77 2.73
C SER A 91 -0.85 -36.95 2.38
N ALA A 92 -1.24 -37.78 1.41
CA ALA A 92 -0.40 -38.86 0.89
C ALA A 92 0.77 -38.32 0.04
N SER A 93 0.54 -37.20 -0.64
CA SER A 93 1.51 -36.56 -1.54
C SER A 93 2.61 -35.79 -0.80
N LEU A 94 2.54 -35.67 0.53
CA LEU A 94 3.58 -35.03 1.36
C LEU A 94 4.95 -35.75 1.32
N ARG A 95 5.01 -36.96 0.74
CA ARG A 95 6.27 -37.69 0.48
C ARG A 95 6.90 -37.36 -0.88
N GLU A 96 6.16 -36.67 -1.72
CA GLU A 96 6.50 -36.37 -3.11
C GLU A 96 6.87 -34.89 -3.28
N SER A 97 7.38 -34.53 -4.46
CA SER A 97 7.62 -33.13 -4.81
C SER A 97 6.29 -32.42 -5.08
N ILE A 98 6.15 -31.22 -4.52
CA ILE A 98 4.93 -30.41 -4.63
C ILE A 98 5.31 -29.07 -5.25
N ASP A 99 5.49 -29.09 -6.57
CA ASP A 99 5.88 -27.91 -7.32
C ASP A 99 4.68 -26.99 -7.59
N VAL A 100 4.83 -25.70 -7.24
CA VAL A 100 3.84 -24.65 -7.49
C VAL A 100 4.44 -23.53 -8.30
N GLU A 101 3.68 -23.10 -9.33
CA GLU A 101 3.98 -22.01 -10.23
C GLU A 101 2.80 -21.04 -10.28
N ILE A 102 3.06 -19.78 -9.89
CA ILE A 102 2.16 -18.64 -10.07
C ILE A 102 3.00 -17.54 -10.72
N GLN A 103 2.76 -17.26 -12.01
CA GLN A 103 3.55 -16.30 -12.78
C GLN A 103 5.06 -16.60 -12.66
N ASP A 104 5.84 -15.66 -12.11
CA ASP A 104 7.29 -15.77 -11.98
C ASP A 104 7.72 -16.55 -10.71
N TYR A 105 6.80 -16.84 -9.79
CA TYR A 105 7.08 -17.65 -8.61
C TYR A 105 6.99 -19.13 -8.95
N LYS A 106 8.12 -19.84 -8.85
CA LYS A 106 8.25 -21.28 -9.04
C LYS A 106 9.02 -21.87 -7.86
N GLU A 107 8.36 -22.72 -7.09
CA GLU A 107 8.98 -23.29 -5.89
C GLU A 107 8.43 -24.68 -5.56
N ASP A 108 9.32 -25.54 -5.03
CA ASP A 108 8.93 -26.82 -4.43
C ASP A 108 8.50 -26.58 -2.97
N LEU A 109 7.27 -26.94 -2.66
CA LEU A 109 6.65 -26.82 -1.34
C LEU A 109 6.76 -28.11 -0.52
N SER A 110 7.51 -29.11 -1.00
CA SER A 110 7.61 -30.41 -0.35
C SER A 110 8.19 -30.30 1.08
N PRO A 111 7.50 -30.86 2.09
CA PRO A 111 8.05 -30.93 3.46
C PRO A 111 9.15 -31.99 3.59
N ALA A 112 9.21 -32.94 2.65
CA ALA A 112 10.15 -34.05 2.68
C ALA A 112 11.58 -33.56 2.36
N PRO A 113 12.61 -33.94 3.13
CA PRO A 113 13.99 -33.54 2.85
C PRO A 113 14.54 -34.07 1.51
N LYS A 114 13.98 -35.19 1.03
CA LYS A 114 14.28 -35.82 -0.26
C LYS A 114 12.96 -36.29 -0.86
N PRO A 115 12.22 -35.41 -1.55
CA PRO A 115 10.94 -35.77 -2.14
C PRO A 115 11.15 -36.81 -3.25
N VAL A 116 10.21 -37.75 -3.36
CA VAL A 116 10.11 -38.64 -4.53
C VAL A 116 9.45 -37.87 -5.68
N GLY A 117 9.64 -38.31 -6.93
CA GLY A 117 9.02 -37.66 -8.08
C GLY A 117 7.50 -37.51 -7.93
N SER A 118 6.98 -36.35 -8.32
CA SER A 118 5.56 -36.02 -8.18
C SER A 118 4.67 -36.98 -8.98
N SER A 119 3.67 -37.57 -8.31
CA SER A 119 2.63 -38.36 -8.94
C SER A 119 1.51 -37.51 -9.54
N LYS A 120 1.37 -36.25 -9.08
CA LYS A 120 0.31 -35.31 -9.48
C LYS A 120 0.89 -33.98 -9.96
N SER A 121 0.41 -33.51 -11.11
CA SER A 121 0.73 -32.14 -11.56
C SER A 121 -0.15 -31.12 -10.85
N TRP A 122 0.22 -30.73 -9.62
CA TRP A 122 -0.49 -29.70 -8.84
C TRP A 122 -0.69 -28.41 -9.62
N ASN A 123 0.29 -28.05 -10.47
CA ASN A 123 0.21 -26.86 -11.30
C ASN A 123 -0.90 -26.86 -12.36
N GLN A 124 -1.28 -28.03 -12.85
CA GLN A 124 -2.37 -28.20 -13.83
C GLN A 124 -3.72 -28.42 -13.15
N LEU A 125 -3.70 -29.04 -11.96
CA LEU A 125 -4.91 -29.36 -11.20
C LEU A 125 -5.48 -28.14 -10.47
N LEU A 126 -4.62 -27.30 -9.90
CA LEU A 126 -5.02 -26.22 -9.01
C LEU A 126 -5.16 -24.89 -9.76
N SER A 127 -6.23 -24.17 -9.47
CA SER A 127 -6.39 -22.75 -9.80
C SER A 127 -5.39 -21.87 -9.04
N ALA A 128 -5.25 -20.61 -9.45
CA ALA A 128 -4.32 -19.69 -8.79
C ALA A 128 -4.63 -19.43 -7.31
N SER A 129 -5.92 -19.39 -6.93
CA SER A 129 -6.36 -19.25 -5.54
C SER A 129 -6.05 -20.52 -4.73
N GLU A 130 -6.24 -21.71 -5.32
CA GLU A 130 -5.88 -22.98 -4.67
C GLU A 130 -4.37 -23.16 -4.51
N LYS A 131 -3.57 -22.67 -5.47
CA LYS A 131 -2.11 -22.62 -5.33
C LYS A 131 -1.69 -21.72 -4.16
N LEU A 132 -2.36 -20.59 -3.93
CA LEU A 132 -2.13 -19.78 -2.73
C LEU A 132 -2.47 -20.52 -1.44
N MET A 133 -3.56 -21.30 -1.42
CA MET A 133 -3.89 -22.14 -0.27
C MET A 133 -2.78 -23.16 0.01
N LEU A 134 -2.20 -23.75 -1.04
CA LEU A 134 -1.11 -24.72 -0.89
C LEU A 134 0.16 -24.06 -0.33
N ILE A 135 0.51 -22.86 -0.81
CA ILE A 135 1.61 -22.06 -0.26
C ILE A 135 1.32 -21.72 1.22
N ALA A 136 0.12 -21.25 1.56
CA ALA A 136 -0.26 -20.95 2.94
C ALA A 136 -0.20 -22.19 3.87
N ALA A 137 -0.53 -23.37 3.34
CA ALA A 137 -0.52 -24.63 4.11
C ALA A 137 0.88 -25.18 4.36
N LEU A 138 1.77 -25.09 3.37
CA LEU A 138 3.06 -25.77 3.38
C LEU A 138 4.26 -24.84 3.61
N LYS A 139 4.16 -23.57 3.19
CA LYS A 139 5.27 -22.62 3.17
C LYS A 139 4.80 -21.18 3.40
N GLU A 140 4.26 -20.93 4.59
CA GLU A 140 3.65 -19.64 4.99
C GLU A 140 4.60 -18.44 4.75
N GLU A 141 5.90 -18.62 4.94
CA GLU A 141 6.91 -17.58 4.71
C GLU A 141 6.96 -17.07 3.26
N SER A 142 6.53 -17.89 2.30
CA SER A 142 6.51 -17.56 0.88
C SER A 142 5.15 -17.02 0.43
N LEU A 143 4.16 -16.95 1.33
CA LEU A 143 2.81 -16.48 1.01
C LEU A 143 2.78 -15.04 0.48
N VAL A 144 3.64 -14.15 1.02
CA VAL A 144 3.73 -12.76 0.53
C VAL A 144 4.19 -12.71 -0.93
N ILE A 145 5.12 -13.58 -1.33
CA ILE A 145 5.59 -13.68 -2.72
C ILE A 145 4.48 -14.27 -3.59
N GLY A 146 3.85 -15.36 -3.15
CA GLY A 146 2.71 -15.97 -3.84
C GLY A 146 1.57 -14.97 -4.07
N VAL A 147 1.20 -14.18 -3.05
CA VAL A 147 0.16 -13.14 -3.14
C VAL A 147 0.56 -12.04 -4.14
N THR A 148 1.83 -11.64 -4.13
CA THR A 148 2.35 -10.65 -5.10
C THR A 148 2.17 -11.16 -6.52
N GLU A 149 2.59 -12.39 -6.80
CA GLU A 149 2.46 -13.00 -8.12
C GLU A 149 1.00 -13.30 -8.50
N PHE A 150 0.14 -13.61 -7.53
CA PHE A 150 -1.30 -13.74 -7.75
C PHE A 150 -1.92 -12.41 -8.21
N ILE A 151 -1.55 -11.29 -7.58
CA ILE A 151 -2.02 -9.96 -8.00
C ILE A 151 -1.51 -9.67 -9.42
N ARG A 152 -0.25 -10.00 -9.73
CA ARG A 152 0.32 -9.82 -11.08
C ARG A 152 -0.41 -10.65 -12.12
N LEU A 153 -0.77 -11.88 -11.80
CA LEU A 153 -1.56 -12.76 -12.67
C LEU A 153 -2.94 -12.20 -12.95
N LYS A 154 -3.64 -11.68 -11.93
CA LYS A 154 -5.05 -11.30 -12.03
C LYS A 154 -5.27 -9.86 -12.49
N LEU A 155 -4.47 -8.92 -11.99
CA LEU A 155 -4.64 -7.48 -12.27
C LEU A 155 -3.50 -6.92 -13.13
N GLY A 156 -2.35 -7.58 -13.17
CA GLY A 156 -1.17 -7.14 -13.92
C GLY A 156 -0.09 -6.53 -13.03
N LYS A 157 1.13 -6.45 -13.57
CA LYS A 157 2.33 -6.06 -12.84
C LYS A 157 2.24 -4.70 -12.15
N GLN A 158 1.57 -3.75 -12.80
CA GLN A 158 1.38 -2.37 -12.32
C GLN A 158 0.68 -2.26 -10.95
N PHE A 159 -0.04 -3.28 -10.50
CA PHE A 159 -0.71 -3.31 -9.18
C PHE A 159 0.22 -3.72 -8.03
N THR A 160 1.46 -4.12 -8.35
CA THR A 160 2.49 -4.50 -7.38
C THR A 160 3.72 -3.60 -7.44
N GLU A 161 3.77 -2.69 -8.42
CA GLU A 161 4.86 -1.74 -8.58
C GLU A 161 4.54 -0.43 -7.83
N PRO A 162 5.56 0.30 -7.37
CA PRO A 162 5.36 1.61 -6.75
C PRO A 162 4.63 2.57 -7.70
N PRO A 163 3.62 3.32 -7.21
CA PRO A 163 2.88 4.26 -8.04
C PRO A 163 3.80 5.37 -8.59
N LYS A 164 3.81 5.52 -9.92
CA LYS A 164 4.67 6.48 -10.64
C LYS A 164 4.28 7.95 -10.42
N ASN A 165 3.02 8.21 -10.06
CA ASN A 165 2.42 9.53 -9.86
C ASN A 165 2.55 10.06 -8.41
N THR A 166 3.67 9.76 -7.74
CA THR A 166 3.98 10.19 -6.37
C THR A 166 4.95 11.37 -6.32
N THR A 167 5.41 11.87 -7.47
CA THR A 167 6.32 13.01 -7.55
C THR A 167 5.58 14.34 -7.40
N LEU A 168 6.25 15.38 -6.89
CA LEU A 168 5.67 16.72 -6.76
C LEU A 168 5.11 17.29 -8.08
N PRO A 169 5.80 17.18 -9.24
CA PRO A 169 5.22 17.60 -10.52
C PRO A 169 3.90 16.92 -10.84
N SER A 170 3.81 15.59 -10.71
CA SER A 170 2.56 14.86 -10.96
C SER A 170 1.45 15.19 -9.95
N LEU A 171 1.81 15.41 -8.68
CA LEU A 171 0.83 15.78 -7.65
C LEU A 171 0.34 17.22 -7.83
N TYR A 172 1.19 18.10 -8.37
CA TYR A 172 0.84 19.49 -8.63
C TYR A 172 -0.28 19.63 -9.66
N GLU A 173 -0.36 18.72 -10.62
CA GLU A 173 -1.42 18.65 -11.63
C GLU A 173 -2.78 18.28 -11.02
N ASP A 174 -2.78 17.54 -9.91
CA ASP A 174 -3.99 17.09 -9.22
C ASP A 174 -4.47 18.07 -8.12
N ILE A 175 -3.71 19.14 -7.84
CA ILE A 175 -4.05 20.14 -6.83
C ILE A 175 -4.37 21.49 -7.45
N SER A 176 -5.12 22.29 -6.71
CA SER A 176 -5.61 23.59 -7.17
C SER A 176 -5.61 24.61 -6.03
N ALA A 177 -6.13 25.80 -6.28
CA ALA A 177 -6.39 26.78 -5.22
C ALA A 177 -7.39 26.28 -4.18
N THR A 178 -8.27 25.35 -4.54
CA THR A 178 -9.32 24.81 -3.66
C THR A 178 -9.08 23.37 -3.22
N THR A 179 -8.10 22.67 -3.81
CA THR A 179 -7.75 21.28 -3.52
C THR A 179 -6.33 21.20 -2.94
N PRO A 180 -6.17 21.01 -1.61
CA PRO A 180 -4.87 20.95 -0.97
C PRO A 180 -4.10 19.65 -1.24
N LEU A 181 -2.79 19.65 -0.93
CA LEU A 181 -1.95 18.46 -0.84
C LEU A 181 -1.64 18.12 0.62
N VAL A 182 -1.89 16.87 1.04
CA VAL A 182 -1.51 16.35 2.35
C VAL A 182 -0.38 15.33 2.22
N PHE A 183 0.77 15.65 2.80
CA PHE A 183 1.87 14.71 3.03
C PHE A 183 1.60 13.90 4.30
N VAL A 184 1.37 12.61 4.13
CA VAL A 184 1.29 11.64 5.23
C VAL A 184 2.71 11.20 5.56
N LEU A 185 3.21 11.62 6.72
CA LEU A 185 4.60 11.44 7.11
C LEU A 185 4.82 10.09 7.81
N SER A 186 5.94 9.45 7.49
CA SER A 186 6.57 8.43 8.37
C SER A 186 7.62 9.08 9.29
N PRO A 187 7.97 8.45 10.43
CA PRO A 187 9.02 8.98 11.32
C PRO A 187 10.33 9.27 10.56
N GLY A 188 10.89 10.46 10.77
CA GLY A 188 12.14 10.87 10.11
C GLY A 188 12.00 11.27 8.64
N SER A 189 10.78 11.44 8.13
CA SER A 189 10.50 11.99 6.80
C SER A 189 10.04 13.44 6.89
N ASP A 190 10.56 14.29 6.00
CA ASP A 190 10.15 15.69 5.86
C ASP A 190 10.13 16.06 4.37
N PRO A 191 8.99 16.51 3.81
CA PRO A 191 8.89 16.88 2.40
C PRO A 191 9.41 18.30 2.12
N MET A 192 9.82 19.09 3.12
CA MET A 192 10.18 20.50 2.98
C MET A 192 11.25 20.73 1.90
N THR A 193 12.36 20.00 1.93
CA THR A 193 13.45 20.18 0.96
C THR A 193 12.98 19.91 -0.47
N ALA A 194 12.19 18.86 -0.68
CA ALA A 194 11.63 18.53 -1.98
C ALA A 194 10.65 19.62 -2.46
N LEU A 195 9.82 20.15 -1.54
CA LEU A 195 8.86 21.21 -1.84
C LEU A 195 9.55 22.54 -2.17
N ILE A 196 10.62 22.91 -1.47
CA ILE A 196 11.42 24.11 -1.78
C ILE A 196 12.01 23.98 -3.18
N LYS A 197 12.65 22.84 -3.48
CA LYS A 197 13.23 22.60 -4.81
C LYS A 197 12.17 22.69 -5.91
N PHE A 198 11.02 22.07 -5.70
CA PHE A 198 9.91 22.16 -6.66
C PHE A 198 9.36 23.58 -6.81
N ALA A 199 9.30 24.35 -5.72
CA ALA A 199 8.91 25.76 -5.77
C ALA A 199 9.94 26.61 -6.52
N GLN A 200 11.24 26.31 -6.42
CA GLN A 200 12.28 26.95 -7.23
C GLN A 200 12.08 26.63 -8.71
N ASP A 201 11.86 25.37 -9.06
CA ASP A 201 11.61 24.92 -10.45
C ASP A 201 10.35 25.57 -11.06
N LYS A 202 9.39 25.98 -10.21
CA LYS A 202 8.16 26.68 -10.62
C LYS A 202 8.23 28.20 -10.49
N GLU A 203 9.38 28.78 -10.10
CA GLU A 203 9.54 30.23 -9.84
C GLU A 203 8.60 30.76 -8.72
N TYR A 204 8.26 29.90 -7.76
CA TYR A 204 7.41 30.18 -6.60
C TYR A 204 8.18 30.20 -5.27
N ALA A 205 9.50 30.00 -5.28
CA ALA A 205 10.31 29.91 -4.06
C ALA A 205 10.12 31.11 -3.10
N GLU A 206 10.08 32.33 -3.63
CA GLU A 206 9.87 33.55 -2.83
C GLU A 206 8.43 33.69 -2.30
N LYS A 207 7.48 32.99 -2.93
CA LYS A 207 6.06 32.97 -2.57
C LYS A 207 5.69 31.74 -1.74
N LEU A 208 6.67 30.89 -1.41
CA LEU A 208 6.47 29.74 -0.53
C LEU A 208 6.71 30.18 0.92
N HIS A 209 5.68 30.04 1.74
CA HIS A 209 5.76 30.30 3.17
C HIS A 209 5.38 29.06 3.94
N SER A 210 6.20 28.70 4.93
CA SER A 210 5.97 27.54 5.78
C SER A 210 5.84 27.93 7.24
N ILE A 211 4.98 27.22 7.97
CA ILE A 211 4.85 27.33 9.42
C ILE A 211 4.78 25.93 10.02
N SER A 212 5.61 25.65 11.04
CA SER A 212 5.50 24.42 11.82
C SER A 212 4.46 24.58 12.91
N LEU A 213 3.43 23.76 12.84
CA LEU A 213 2.34 23.76 13.80
C LEU A 213 2.79 23.08 15.09
N GLY A 214 2.53 23.78 16.19
CA GLY A 214 2.72 23.34 17.56
C GLY A 214 1.72 24.08 18.45
N GLN A 215 1.89 23.99 19.77
CA GLN A 215 0.98 24.67 20.68
C GLN A 215 1.00 26.20 20.44
N GLY A 216 -0.17 26.78 20.18
CA GLY A 216 -0.34 28.24 20.01
C GLY A 216 -0.09 28.80 18.59
N GLN A 217 0.28 27.97 17.60
CA GLN A 217 0.57 28.45 16.23
C GLN A 217 -0.66 28.63 15.33
N GLY A 218 -1.85 28.22 15.80
CA GLY A 218 -3.10 28.29 15.04
C GLY A 218 -3.38 29.69 14.44
N PRO A 219 -3.45 30.76 15.25
CA PRO A 219 -3.74 32.10 14.73
C PRO A 219 -2.74 32.61 13.69
N ALA A 220 -1.46 32.26 13.82
CA ALA A 220 -0.44 32.61 12.84
C ALA A 220 -0.64 31.85 11.52
N ALA A 221 -1.01 30.56 11.59
CA ALA A 221 -1.35 29.77 10.42
C ALA A 221 -2.60 30.31 9.71
N GLU A 222 -3.64 30.71 10.45
CA GLU A 222 -4.85 31.33 9.88
C GLU A 222 -4.53 32.63 9.12
N ALA A 223 -3.72 33.51 9.72
CA ALA A 223 -3.28 34.74 9.09
C ALA A 223 -2.46 34.47 7.82
N LEU A 224 -1.60 33.45 7.86
CA LEU A 224 -0.77 33.06 6.73
C LEU A 224 -1.61 32.49 5.58
N ILE A 225 -2.57 31.62 5.87
CA ILE A 225 -3.52 31.10 4.87
C ILE A 225 -4.31 32.25 4.24
N LYS A 226 -4.88 33.14 5.06
CA LYS A 226 -5.66 34.30 4.58
C LYS A 226 -4.83 35.27 3.73
N SER A 227 -3.55 35.43 4.04
CA SER A 227 -2.64 36.20 3.18
C SER A 227 -2.37 35.45 1.86
N GLY A 228 -2.12 34.14 1.94
CA GLY A 228 -1.84 33.32 0.78
C GLY A 228 -3.02 33.23 -0.19
N THR A 229 -4.25 33.10 0.29
CA THR A 229 -5.45 33.05 -0.55
C THR A 229 -5.66 34.36 -1.32
N LYS A 230 -5.24 35.50 -0.77
CA LYS A 230 -5.32 36.80 -1.43
C LYS A 230 -4.22 37.05 -2.46
N HIS A 231 -2.98 36.71 -2.12
CA HIS A 231 -1.81 37.04 -2.92
C HIS A 231 -1.32 35.91 -3.82
N GLY A 232 -1.94 34.73 -3.75
CA GLY A 232 -1.55 33.57 -4.53
C GLY A 232 -0.27 32.91 -4.06
N HIS A 233 0.00 32.93 -2.75
CA HIS A 233 1.20 32.32 -2.17
C HIS A 233 1.00 30.82 -1.95
N TRP A 234 2.11 30.09 -1.85
CA TRP A 234 2.09 28.69 -1.45
C TRP A 234 2.28 28.62 0.05
N ILE A 235 1.32 28.01 0.75
CA ILE A 235 1.35 27.90 2.20
C ILE A 235 1.60 26.45 2.58
N PHE A 236 2.64 26.21 3.37
CA PHE A 236 2.96 24.88 3.88
C PHE A 236 2.81 24.82 5.39
N LEU A 237 1.77 24.11 5.84
CA LEU A 237 1.52 23.82 7.25
C LEU A 237 2.24 22.53 7.62
N GLN A 238 3.30 22.64 8.42
CA GLN A 238 4.07 21.48 8.85
C GLN A 238 3.53 20.90 10.14
N ASN A 239 3.62 19.57 10.29
CA ASN A 239 3.35 18.88 11.55
C ASN A 239 1.95 19.12 12.14
N CYS A 240 0.90 19.14 11.30
CA CYS A 240 -0.49 19.39 11.72
C CYS A 240 -0.97 18.50 12.88
N HIS A 241 -0.50 17.26 12.96
CA HIS A 241 -0.76 16.34 14.07
C HIS A 241 -0.39 16.88 15.46
N LEU A 242 0.53 17.84 15.57
CA LEU A 242 0.94 18.45 16.84
C LEU A 242 -0.02 19.55 17.33
N ALA A 243 -0.88 20.09 16.46
CA ALA A 243 -1.83 21.16 16.80
C ALA A 243 -3.27 20.62 16.95
N THR A 244 -3.45 19.65 17.84
CA THR A 244 -4.74 18.95 18.04
C THR A 244 -5.89 19.90 18.37
N SER A 245 -5.67 20.92 19.21
CA SER A 245 -6.69 21.91 19.59
C SER A 245 -7.13 22.82 18.44
N TRP A 246 -6.35 22.89 17.35
CA TRP A 246 -6.64 23.74 16.19
C TRP A 246 -7.22 22.96 15.00
N MET A 247 -7.29 21.62 15.09
CA MET A 247 -7.75 20.79 13.98
C MET A 247 -9.18 21.13 13.51
N GLU A 248 -10.10 21.48 14.41
CA GLU A 248 -11.46 21.88 14.06
C GLU A 248 -11.50 23.22 13.30
N SER A 249 -10.68 24.19 13.71
CA SER A 249 -10.55 25.47 12.99
C SER A 249 -9.92 25.26 11.62
N MET A 250 -8.85 24.46 11.54
CA MET A 250 -8.21 24.08 10.28
C MET A 250 -9.21 23.41 9.32
N GLU A 251 -10.02 22.48 9.82
CA GLU A 251 -11.08 21.82 9.05
C GLU A 251 -12.05 22.83 8.43
N LYS A 252 -12.56 23.78 9.24
CA LYS A 252 -13.47 24.83 8.76
C LYS A 252 -12.82 25.67 7.64
N ILE A 253 -11.56 26.05 7.82
CA ILE A 253 -10.82 26.86 6.83
C ILE A 253 -10.65 26.10 5.52
N VAL A 254 -10.17 24.85 5.58
CA VAL A 254 -9.96 24.02 4.39
C VAL A 254 -11.27 23.76 3.67
N ASN A 255 -12.36 23.48 4.40
CA ASN A 255 -13.67 23.26 3.81
C ASN A 255 -14.22 24.53 3.15
N ASN A 256 -14.05 25.70 3.77
CA ASN A 256 -14.47 26.97 3.17
C ASN A 256 -13.73 27.27 1.86
N ILE A 257 -12.42 26.97 1.81
CA ILE A 257 -11.60 27.07 0.60
C ILE A 257 -12.09 26.08 -0.46
N ALA A 258 -12.30 24.81 -0.10
CA ALA A 258 -12.77 23.77 -1.01
C ALA A 258 -14.15 24.09 -1.60
N MET A 259 -15.04 24.67 -0.80
CA MET A 259 -16.39 25.09 -1.21
C MET A 259 -16.40 26.41 -1.99
N GLY A 260 -15.26 27.10 -2.13
CA GLY A 260 -15.17 28.38 -2.83
C GLY A 260 -15.98 29.50 -2.17
N ILE A 261 -16.19 29.43 -0.84
CA ILE A 261 -16.94 30.45 -0.09
C ILE A 261 -16.21 31.80 -0.12
N GLU A 262 -14.88 31.75 -0.07
CA GLU A 262 -14.02 32.92 -0.20
C GLU A 262 -13.29 32.91 -1.55
N SER A 263 -13.26 34.07 -2.21
CA SER A 263 -12.48 34.26 -3.44
C SER A 263 -11.01 33.95 -3.16
N THR A 264 -10.48 32.94 -3.85
CA THR A 264 -9.12 32.44 -3.68
C THR A 264 -8.34 32.66 -4.97
N HIS A 265 -7.16 33.25 -4.86
CA HIS A 265 -6.27 33.51 -5.98
C HIS A 265 -5.85 32.20 -6.67
N GLU A 266 -5.90 32.13 -8.01
CA GLU A 266 -5.66 30.89 -8.76
C GLU A 266 -4.26 30.28 -8.52
N GLY A 267 -3.26 31.11 -8.30
CA GLY A 267 -1.90 30.70 -7.95
C GLY A 267 -1.69 30.18 -6.52
N PHE A 268 -2.68 30.31 -5.62
CA PHE A 268 -2.59 29.81 -4.26
C PHE A 268 -2.50 28.28 -4.25
N ARG A 269 -1.68 27.73 -3.36
CA ARG A 269 -1.63 26.29 -3.08
C ARG A 269 -1.47 26.07 -1.59
N LEU A 270 -2.22 25.12 -1.06
CA LEU A 270 -2.13 24.71 0.34
C LEU A 270 -1.49 23.32 0.44
N TYR A 271 -0.39 23.25 1.17
CA TYR A 271 0.31 22.03 1.50
C TYR A 271 0.17 21.79 3.01
N LEU A 272 -0.07 20.55 3.40
CA LEU A 272 -0.13 20.14 4.80
C LEU A 272 0.78 18.93 5.00
N SER A 273 1.42 18.80 6.15
CA SER A 273 2.09 17.56 6.53
C SER A 273 1.65 17.08 7.91
N SER A 274 1.43 15.77 8.02
CA SER A 274 0.97 15.17 9.27
C SER A 274 1.37 13.71 9.37
N MET A 275 1.73 13.27 10.58
CA MET A 275 1.67 11.85 10.90
C MET A 275 0.20 11.40 11.04
N PRO A 276 -0.13 10.11 10.80
CA PRO A 276 -1.47 9.59 11.04
C PRO A 276 -1.88 9.74 12.51
N VAL A 277 -2.98 10.47 12.76
CA VAL A 277 -3.59 10.62 14.09
C VAL A 277 -5.11 10.56 13.99
N LYS A 278 -5.77 9.99 15.00
CA LYS A 278 -7.23 9.79 15.00
C LYS A 278 -8.04 11.08 14.95
N THR A 279 -7.46 12.16 15.45
CA THR A 279 -8.10 13.48 15.51
C THR A 279 -7.98 14.25 14.20
N PHE A 280 -7.17 13.79 13.24
CA PHE A 280 -7.01 14.50 11.97
C PHE A 280 -8.35 14.52 11.21
N PRO A 281 -8.85 15.68 10.78
CA PRO A 281 -10.17 15.79 10.19
C PRO A 281 -10.34 14.96 8.91
N ILE A 282 -11.40 14.16 8.87
CA ILE A 282 -11.71 13.30 7.72
C ILE A 282 -12.08 14.15 6.49
N SER A 283 -12.81 15.25 6.68
CA SER A 283 -13.22 16.11 5.56
C SER A 283 -12.02 16.76 4.85
N VAL A 284 -10.98 17.15 5.61
CA VAL A 284 -9.71 17.64 5.05
C VAL A 284 -9.06 16.55 4.19
N LEU A 285 -9.04 15.30 4.65
CA LEU A 285 -8.54 14.19 3.85
C LEU A 285 -9.42 13.91 2.62
N GLN A 286 -10.74 14.05 2.71
CA GLN A 286 -11.63 13.84 1.56
C GLN A 286 -11.45 14.90 0.48
N ASN A 287 -11.22 16.15 0.88
CA ASN A 287 -11.09 17.31 -0.01
C ASN A 287 -9.65 17.57 -0.49
N SER A 288 -8.70 16.70 -0.16
CA SER A 288 -7.29 16.87 -0.50
C SER A 288 -6.73 15.70 -1.31
N VAL A 289 -5.69 15.98 -2.09
CA VAL A 289 -4.79 14.94 -2.60
C VAL A 289 -3.92 14.47 -1.44
N LYS A 290 -3.69 13.15 -1.33
CA LYS A 290 -2.83 12.58 -0.30
C LYS A 290 -1.66 11.85 -0.92
N VAL A 291 -0.48 12.06 -0.37
CA VAL A 291 0.72 11.30 -0.70
C VAL A 291 1.45 10.89 0.56
N THR A 292 1.91 9.65 0.64
CA THR A 292 2.82 9.22 1.70
C THR A 292 4.24 9.67 1.39
N ASN A 293 4.88 10.31 2.37
CA ASN A 293 6.31 10.58 2.33
C ASN A 293 7.02 9.57 3.23
N GLU A 294 7.59 8.52 2.62
CA GLU A 294 8.33 7.49 3.35
C GLU A 294 9.76 7.42 2.85
N PRO A 295 10.74 7.14 3.74
CA PRO A 295 12.08 6.81 3.28
C PRO A 295 12.01 5.58 2.36
N PRO A 296 12.81 5.55 1.28
CA PRO A 296 12.78 4.42 0.36
C PRO A 296 13.18 3.13 1.10
N LYS A 297 12.50 2.02 0.81
CA LYS A 297 12.84 0.72 1.39
C LYS A 297 13.90 0.02 0.56
N GLY A 298 14.85 -0.63 1.24
CA GLY A 298 15.89 -1.45 0.64
C GLY A 298 17.28 -0.83 0.73
N LEU A 299 18.29 -1.69 0.95
CA LEU A 299 19.68 -1.29 1.15
C LEU A 299 20.19 -0.40 0.01
N ARG A 300 19.89 -0.76 -1.24
CA ARG A 300 20.33 0.01 -2.41
C ARG A 300 19.80 1.44 -2.40
N ALA A 301 18.49 1.62 -2.15
CA ALA A 301 17.89 2.94 -2.19
C ALA A 301 18.32 3.80 -1.00
N ASN A 302 18.51 3.19 0.16
CA ASN A 302 19.10 3.85 1.32
C ASN A 302 20.56 4.27 1.08
N LEU A 303 21.38 3.39 0.47
CA LEU A 303 22.76 3.71 0.11
C LEU A 303 22.85 4.85 -0.90
N VAL A 304 22.00 4.85 -1.94
CA VAL A 304 21.95 5.94 -2.92
C VAL A 304 21.57 7.25 -2.25
N ARG A 305 20.57 7.23 -1.35
CA ARG A 305 20.19 8.41 -0.57
C ARG A 305 21.36 8.90 0.31
N SER A 306 21.96 8.01 1.10
CA SER A 306 23.11 8.35 1.94
C SER A 306 24.30 8.89 1.13
N LEU A 307 24.54 8.34 -0.07
CA LEU A 307 25.60 8.82 -0.96
C LEU A 307 25.30 10.21 -1.52
N ASN A 308 24.03 10.53 -1.81
CA ASN A 308 23.61 11.84 -2.27
C ASN A 308 23.55 12.88 -1.14
N ASP A 309 23.30 12.44 0.10
CA ASP A 309 23.30 13.29 1.30
C ASP A 309 24.73 13.60 1.79
N LEU A 310 25.74 12.90 1.29
CA LEU A 310 27.16 13.21 1.56
C LEU A 310 27.60 14.41 0.71
N ASP A 311 27.86 15.53 1.38
CA ASP A 311 28.42 16.72 0.75
C ASP A 311 29.91 16.46 0.41
N VAL A 312 30.36 16.93 -0.76
CA VAL A 312 31.73 16.70 -1.24
C VAL A 312 32.77 17.33 -0.30
N GLY A 313 32.39 18.40 0.41
CA GLY A 313 33.22 19.05 1.43
C GLY A 313 33.40 18.25 2.74
N SER A 314 32.72 17.11 2.90
CA SER A 314 32.90 16.23 4.07
C SER A 314 34.16 15.36 3.99
N PHE A 315 34.79 15.32 2.83
CA PHE A 315 35.91 14.43 2.50
C PHE A 315 37.27 15.16 2.38
N GLU A 316 37.31 16.46 2.68
CA GLU A 316 38.54 17.26 2.79
C GLU A 316 38.91 17.56 4.25
#